data_AF-A0A8C9CG77-F1
#
_entry.id   AF-A0A8C9CG77-F1
#
_cell.length_a   1.000
_cell.length_b   1.000
_cell.length_c   1.000
_cell.angle_alpha   90.00
_cell.angle_beta   90.00
_cell.angle_gamma   90.00
#
_symmetry.space_group_name_H-M   'P 1'
#
loop_
_entity.id
_entity.type
_entity.pdbx_description
1 polymer ?
#
loop_
_entity_poly.entity_id
_entity_poly.type
_entity_poly.pdbx_seq_one_letter_code
_entity_poly.pdbx_strand_id
1 'polypeptide(L)'
;MNPWGAGRASEGVLAPPACARAPVIGGRHRHSLPMRPGDNIIPVPTALFMVQVKSECHFSNSTRQVHFLDRYIYNREELVRFDSHVGEDLAVSELGRPAAELWNRQKDALQRARAAVHTFCRINKFLESSTPTVTVYPAKTQPLWHHSLLVCSVNGFYPGHTEVRCFQNGLIPNGDWTFQTMVMLEIVPQSGEVYTCHVEHPSWTSPVTVEWSEKLLVHQMLKTCGLMPGL
;
A
#
# COMPACT_ATOMS: atom_id res chain seq x y z
N MET A 1 -4.37 -38.82 4.89
CA MET A 1 -3.84 -39.03 6.25
C MET A 1 -3.74 -37.66 6.91
N ASN A 2 -4.75 -37.33 7.70
CA ASN A 2 -4.81 -36.11 8.51
C ASN A 2 -4.28 -36.46 9.90
N PRO A 3 -3.50 -35.60 10.55
CA PRO A 3 -3.30 -35.67 11.99
C PRO A 3 -3.86 -34.41 12.64
N TRP A 4 -5.18 -34.35 12.79
CA TRP A 4 -5.84 -33.48 13.76
C TRP A 4 -6.75 -34.36 14.61
N GLY A 5 -6.25 -34.76 15.78
CA GLY A 5 -6.94 -35.52 16.80
C GLY A 5 -6.45 -35.05 18.17
N ALA A 6 -7.38 -34.50 18.93
CA ALA A 6 -7.14 -33.65 20.09
C ALA A 6 -6.42 -34.35 21.26
N GLY A 7 -5.44 -33.64 21.83
CA GLY A 7 -4.83 -33.90 23.13
C GLY A 7 -4.60 -32.55 23.82
N ARG A 8 -5.35 -32.30 24.89
CA ARG A 8 -5.52 -31.03 25.59
C ARG A 8 -4.27 -30.71 26.44
N ALA A 9 -3.60 -29.59 26.17
CA ALA A 9 -2.62 -28.97 27.07
C ALA A 9 -2.73 -27.44 26.98
N SER A 10 -3.47 -26.89 27.95
CA SER A 10 -3.43 -25.52 28.48
C SER A 10 -3.09 -24.37 27.52
N GLU A 11 -4.13 -23.66 27.13
CA GLU A 11 -4.09 -22.26 26.67
C GLU A 11 -3.28 -21.39 27.64
N GLY A 12 -2.19 -20.82 27.12
CA GLY A 12 -1.44 -19.73 27.74
C GLY A 12 -1.47 -18.51 26.84
N VAL A 13 -2.68 -18.07 26.45
CA VAL A 13 -2.87 -16.76 25.82
C VAL A 13 -2.49 -15.71 26.86
N LEU A 14 -1.37 -15.01 26.64
CA LEU A 14 -1.06 -13.78 27.35
C LEU A 14 -2.13 -12.75 26.97
N ALA A 15 -3.19 -12.71 27.77
CA ALA A 15 -4.18 -11.65 27.74
C ALA A 15 -3.47 -10.29 27.95
N PRO A 16 -3.98 -9.20 27.35
CA PRO A 16 -3.56 -7.85 27.72
C PRO A 16 -3.77 -7.66 29.23
N PRO A 17 -2.99 -6.80 29.91
CA PRO A 17 -3.07 -6.66 31.35
C PRO A 17 -4.52 -6.36 31.74
N ALA A 18 -5.10 -7.28 32.51
CA ALA A 18 -6.40 -7.11 33.10
C ALA A 18 -6.38 -5.80 33.90
N CYS A 19 -7.33 -4.90 33.60
CA CYS A 19 -7.63 -3.79 34.48
C CYS A 19 -7.92 -4.37 35.87
N ALA A 20 -7.04 -4.11 36.83
CA ALA A 20 -7.29 -4.43 38.22
C ALA A 20 -8.60 -3.75 38.64
N ARG A 21 -9.57 -4.55 39.12
CA ARG A 21 -10.73 -3.99 39.81
C ARG A 21 -10.24 -3.35 41.10
N ALA A 22 -10.40 -2.03 41.21
CA ALA A 22 -10.35 -1.36 42.49
C ALA A 22 -11.39 -1.99 43.44
N PRO A 23 -11.10 -2.09 44.76
CA PRO A 23 -12.07 -2.61 45.72
C PRO A 23 -13.27 -1.66 45.78
N VAL A 24 -14.47 -2.20 45.58
CA VAL A 24 -15.73 -1.48 45.79
C VAL A 24 -15.90 -1.33 47.30
N ILE A 25 -15.51 -0.18 47.85
CA ILE A 25 -16.01 0.28 49.15
C ILE A 25 -17.44 0.78 48.88
N GLY A 26 -18.42 -0.07 49.20
CA GLY A 26 -19.83 0.28 49.11
C GLY A 26 -20.18 1.38 50.12
N GLY A 27 -20.46 2.58 49.62
CA GLY A 27 -21.00 3.69 50.38
C GLY A 27 -21.84 4.58 49.46
N ARG A 28 -23.14 4.33 49.41
CA ARG A 28 -24.08 5.10 48.58
C ARG A 28 -24.48 6.38 49.33
N HIS A 29 -23.62 7.41 49.33
CA HIS A 29 -24.05 8.77 49.64
C HIS A 29 -24.34 9.51 48.34
N ARG A 30 -25.61 9.47 47.94
CA ARG A 30 -26.14 10.27 46.83
C ARG A 30 -26.32 11.71 47.35
N HIS A 31 -25.25 12.49 47.40
CA HIS A 31 -25.39 13.95 47.48
C HIS A 31 -25.71 14.46 46.08
N SER A 32 -27.01 14.44 45.72
CA SER A 32 -27.52 15.24 44.63
C SER A 32 -27.44 16.70 45.05
N LEU A 33 -26.37 17.40 44.66
CA LEU A 33 -26.36 18.86 44.66
C LEU A 33 -27.40 19.32 43.62
N PRO A 34 -28.32 20.24 43.97
CA PRO A 34 -29.30 20.75 43.02
C PRO A 34 -28.57 21.58 41.95
N MET A 35 -28.75 21.21 40.69
CA MET A 35 -28.26 22.00 39.56
C MET A 35 -28.93 23.37 39.55
N ARG A 36 -28.13 24.43 39.42
CA ARG A 36 -28.63 25.80 39.30
C ARG A 36 -29.00 26.09 37.84
N PRO A 37 -30.12 26.77 37.57
CA PRO A 37 -30.47 27.15 36.20
C PRO A 37 -29.48 28.21 35.70
N GLY A 38 -28.68 27.86 34.69
CA GLY A 38 -27.64 28.72 34.11
C GLY A 38 -26.39 27.99 33.62
N ASP A 39 -26.25 26.69 33.89
CA ASP A 39 -25.11 25.92 33.41
C ASP A 39 -25.22 25.68 31.90
N ASN A 40 -24.52 26.49 31.11
CA ASN A 40 -24.25 26.20 29.71
C ASN A 40 -23.52 24.86 29.64
N ILE A 41 -24.17 23.84 29.06
CA ILE A 41 -23.54 22.55 28.75
C ILE A 41 -22.48 22.83 27.70
N ILE A 42 -21.23 23.06 28.13
CA ILE A 42 -20.08 23.04 27.23
C ILE A 42 -19.91 21.57 26.83
N PRO A 43 -20.08 21.19 25.55
CA PRO A 43 -19.78 19.84 25.12
C PRO A 43 -18.27 19.65 25.33
N VAL A 44 -17.89 18.83 26.30
CA VAL A 44 -16.50 18.38 26.40
C VAL A 44 -16.26 17.59 25.12
N PRO A 45 -15.35 18.01 24.22
CA PRO A 45 -15.08 17.23 23.02
C PRO A 45 -14.61 15.85 23.48
N THR A 46 -15.27 14.81 22.96
CA THR A 46 -14.95 13.43 23.29
C THR A 46 -13.46 13.19 23.05
N ALA A 47 -12.72 12.87 24.10
CA ALA A 47 -11.31 12.54 23.95
C ALA A 47 -11.19 11.24 23.14
N LEU A 48 -10.52 11.33 21.99
CA LEU A 48 -10.23 10.16 21.15
C LEU A 48 -8.81 9.68 21.44
N PHE A 49 -8.70 8.39 21.74
CA PHE A 49 -7.43 7.71 21.93
C PHE A 49 -7.27 6.62 20.88
N MET A 50 -6.09 6.55 20.26
CA MET A 50 -5.78 5.58 19.21
C MET A 50 -4.43 4.93 19.49
N VAL A 51 -4.43 3.59 19.51
CA VAL A 51 -3.21 2.77 19.52
C VAL A 51 -3.11 2.09 18.16
N GLN A 52 -1.93 2.14 17.55
CA GLN A 52 -1.62 1.43 16.32
C GLN A 52 -0.35 0.61 16.54
N VAL A 53 -0.36 -0.63 16.05
CA VAL A 53 0.84 -1.47 15.96
C VAL A 53 1.09 -1.74 14.49
N LYS A 54 2.31 -1.46 14.02
CA LYS A 54 2.70 -1.68 12.63
C LYS A 54 3.89 -2.62 12.58
N SER A 55 3.66 -3.82 12.05
CA SER A 55 4.71 -4.80 11.76
C SER A 55 5.08 -4.70 10.28
N GLU A 56 6.19 -4.06 9.99
CA GLU A 56 6.63 -3.68 8.65
C GLU A 56 7.80 -4.57 8.19
N CYS A 57 7.78 -4.98 6.92
CA CYS A 57 8.84 -5.76 6.30
C CYS A 57 9.37 -5.03 5.07
N HIS A 58 10.58 -4.49 5.15
CA HIS A 58 11.24 -3.78 4.07
C HIS A 58 12.19 -4.73 3.35
N PHE A 59 11.94 -4.99 2.06
CA PHE A 59 12.75 -5.89 1.25
C PHE A 59 13.64 -5.09 0.29
N SER A 60 14.93 -5.41 0.23
CA SER A 60 15.89 -4.79 -0.70
C SER A 60 16.78 -5.84 -1.39
N ASN A 61 17.44 -5.42 -2.48
CA ASN A 61 18.34 -6.25 -3.29
C ASN A 61 17.72 -7.61 -3.68
N SER A 62 16.60 -7.57 -4.43
CA SER A 62 15.84 -8.76 -4.83
C SER A 62 15.48 -9.67 -3.65
N THR A 63 15.14 -9.05 -2.51
CA THR A 63 14.68 -9.69 -1.25
C THR A 63 15.73 -10.51 -0.49
N ARG A 64 17.01 -10.32 -0.81
CA ARG A 64 18.12 -10.89 -0.03
C ARG A 64 18.24 -10.25 1.34
N GLN A 65 18.01 -8.94 1.40
CA GLN A 65 18.00 -8.15 2.63
C GLN A 65 16.56 -7.89 3.03
N VAL A 66 16.27 -8.13 4.31
CA VAL A 66 14.95 -7.98 4.90
C VAL A 66 15.13 -7.26 6.23
N HIS A 67 14.50 -6.10 6.35
CA HIS A 67 14.50 -5.29 7.55
C HIS A 67 13.09 -5.31 8.15
N PHE A 68 12.99 -5.87 9.35
CA PHE A 68 11.73 -5.96 10.09
C PHE A 68 11.68 -4.87 11.15
N LEU A 69 10.56 -4.14 11.17
CA LEU A 69 10.25 -3.14 12.17
C LEU A 69 8.92 -3.48 12.83
N ASP A 70 8.85 -3.46 14.15
CA ASP A 70 7.59 -3.53 14.88
C ASP A 70 7.40 -2.25 15.69
N ARG A 71 6.39 -1.46 15.33
CA ARG A 71 6.24 -0.07 15.79
C ARG A 71 4.98 0.08 16.62
N TYR A 72 5.13 0.59 17.83
CA TYR A 72 4.02 0.89 18.74
C TYR A 72 3.75 2.40 18.76
N ILE A 73 2.55 2.79 18.34
CA ILE A 73 2.18 4.19 18.09
C ILE A 73 0.94 4.54 18.92
N TYR A 74 0.99 5.63 19.66
CA TYR A 74 -0.11 6.18 20.44
C TYR A 74 -0.45 7.59 19.96
N ASN A 75 -1.70 7.83 19.55
CA ASN A 75 -2.15 9.13 19.05
C ASN A 75 -1.23 9.74 17.97
N ARG A 76 -0.70 8.88 17.09
CA ARG A 76 0.28 9.19 16.01
C ARG A 76 1.72 9.44 16.46
N GLU A 77 2.01 9.40 17.76
CA GLU A 77 3.36 9.42 18.31
C GLU A 77 3.90 7.99 18.41
N GLU A 78 5.04 7.73 17.79
CA GLU A 78 5.73 6.44 17.93
C GLU A 78 6.45 6.39 19.28
N LEU A 79 6.09 5.40 20.11
CA LEU A 79 6.62 5.27 21.46
C LEU A 79 7.80 4.32 21.52
N VAL A 80 7.64 3.13 20.94
CA VAL A 80 8.63 2.05 20.97
C VAL A 80 8.70 1.40 19.60
N ARG A 81 9.91 0.98 19.21
CA ARG A 81 10.16 0.28 17.97
C ARG A 81 11.16 -0.86 18.18
N PHE A 82 10.76 -2.08 17.84
CA PHE A 82 11.72 -3.15 17.58
C PHE A 82 12.36 -2.94 16.20
N ASP A 83 13.68 -3.00 16.12
CA ASP A 83 14.41 -2.95 14.86
C ASP A 83 15.25 -4.21 14.68
N SER A 84 15.03 -4.99 13.61
CA SER A 84 15.77 -6.24 13.41
C SER A 84 17.26 -6.07 13.13
N HIS A 85 17.72 -4.91 12.66
CA HIS A 85 19.15 -4.63 12.51
C HIS A 85 19.83 -4.35 13.84
N VAL A 86 19.09 -3.83 14.83
CA VAL A 86 19.58 -3.61 16.19
C VAL A 86 19.36 -4.86 17.06
N GLY A 87 18.24 -5.53 16.86
CA GLY A 87 17.84 -6.76 17.55
C GLY A 87 17.19 -6.52 18.91
N GLU A 88 16.67 -5.32 19.19
CA GLU A 88 15.99 -4.98 20.44
C GLU A 88 14.97 -3.84 20.28
N ASP A 89 14.12 -3.69 21.30
CA ASP A 89 13.13 -2.62 21.39
C ASP A 89 13.79 -1.31 21.82
N LEU A 90 13.61 -0.28 21.00
CA LEU A 90 14.10 1.07 21.24
C LEU A 90 12.95 1.99 21.62
N ALA A 91 13.12 2.74 22.70
CA ALA A 91 12.22 3.85 23.02
C ALA A 91 12.47 5.00 22.04
N VAL A 92 11.47 5.31 21.22
CA VAL A 92 11.49 6.44 20.27
C VAL A 92 11.08 7.74 20.98
N SER A 93 10.21 7.62 21.98
CA SER A 93 9.76 8.70 22.85
C SER A 93 10.08 8.37 24.32
N GLU A 94 10.18 9.41 25.15
CA GLU A 94 10.34 9.30 26.60
C GLU A 94 9.25 8.43 27.24
N LEU A 95 8.02 8.55 26.74
CA LEU A 95 6.87 7.76 27.21
C LEU A 95 7.03 6.26 26.93
N GLY A 96 7.85 5.91 25.93
CA GLY A 96 8.12 4.52 25.53
C GLY A 96 9.20 3.81 26.35
N ARG A 97 10.05 4.53 27.11
CA ARG A 97 11.17 3.91 27.85
C ARG A 97 10.75 2.75 28.76
N PRO A 98 9.71 2.89 29.60
CA PRO A 98 9.32 1.81 30.51
C PRO A 98 8.89 0.55 29.76
N ALA A 99 8.24 0.72 28.60
CA ALA A 99 7.80 -0.39 27.75
C ALA A 99 8.98 -1.07 27.05
N ALA A 100 9.89 -0.30 26.45
CA ALA A 100 11.09 -0.84 25.79
C ALA A 100 11.96 -1.65 26.76
N GLU A 101 12.22 -1.13 27.96
CA GLU A 101 12.97 -1.86 29.00
C GLU A 101 12.29 -3.15 29.42
N LEU A 102 10.96 -3.12 29.61
CA LEU A 102 10.19 -4.29 30.00
C LEU A 102 10.22 -5.37 28.91
N TRP A 103 10.04 -5.00 27.64
CA TRP A 103 10.03 -5.93 26.52
C TRP A 103 11.42 -6.55 26.28
N ASN A 104 12.50 -5.77 26.39
CA ASN A 104 13.86 -6.28 26.27
C ASN A 104 14.28 -7.24 27.40
N ARG A 105 13.63 -7.16 28.57
CA ARG A 105 13.81 -8.14 29.67
C ARG A 105 13.14 -9.48 29.37
N GLN A 106 12.08 -9.50 28.56
CA GLN A 106 11.37 -10.72 28.18
C GLN A 106 12.09 -11.45 27.04
N LYS A 107 13.02 -12.36 27.40
CA LYS A 107 13.89 -13.03 26.43
C LYS A 107 13.12 -13.81 25.35
N ASP A 108 12.05 -14.49 25.71
CA ASP A 108 11.26 -15.27 24.73
C ASP A 108 10.54 -14.38 23.70
N ALA A 109 10.04 -13.22 24.12
CA ALA A 109 9.42 -12.24 23.23
C ALA A 109 10.47 -11.61 22.30
N LEU A 110 11.60 -11.19 22.86
CA LEU A 110 12.70 -10.60 22.11
C LEU A 110 13.29 -11.56 21.06
N GLN A 111 13.42 -12.84 21.40
CA GLN A 111 13.89 -13.85 20.45
C GLN A 111 12.87 -14.11 19.32
N ARG A 112 11.56 -14.10 19.62
CA ARG A 112 10.52 -14.16 18.58
C ARG A 112 10.57 -12.95 17.66
N ALA A 113 10.78 -11.75 18.19
CA ALA A 113 10.92 -10.52 17.39
C ALA A 113 12.15 -10.58 16.46
N ARG A 114 13.29 -11.07 16.96
CA ARG A 114 14.51 -11.31 16.14
C ARG A 114 14.27 -12.33 15.03
N ALA A 115 13.48 -13.37 15.31
CA ALA A 115 13.13 -14.39 14.33
C ALA A 115 12.10 -13.91 13.28
N ALA A 116 11.40 -12.79 13.51
CA ALA A 116 10.31 -12.31 12.67
C ALA A 116 10.74 -12.03 11.21
N VAL A 117 12.01 -11.68 10.97
CA VAL A 117 12.57 -11.60 9.61
C VAL A 117 12.32 -12.89 8.82
N HIS A 118 12.50 -14.04 9.47
CA HIS A 118 12.34 -15.35 8.84
C HIS A 118 10.92 -15.89 8.99
N THR A 119 10.34 -15.79 10.18
CA THR A 119 9.06 -16.43 10.53
C THR A 119 7.85 -15.62 10.11
N PHE A 120 8.00 -14.31 9.87
CA PHE A 120 6.93 -13.42 9.45
C PHE A 120 7.21 -12.84 8.05
N CYS A 121 8.28 -12.07 7.88
CA CYS A 121 8.51 -11.35 6.63
C CYS A 121 8.71 -12.28 5.42
N ARG A 122 9.63 -13.23 5.52
CA ARG A 122 9.93 -14.12 4.38
C ARG A 122 8.76 -15.03 4.02
N ILE A 123 8.01 -15.51 5.01
CA ILE A 123 6.88 -16.42 4.79
C ILE A 123 5.69 -15.66 4.18
N ASN A 124 5.41 -14.43 4.63
CA ASN A 124 4.27 -13.65 4.16
C ASN A 124 4.58 -12.76 2.95
N LYS A 125 5.71 -12.98 2.27
CA LYS A 125 6.06 -12.22 1.08
C LYS A 125 5.12 -12.59 -0.06
N PHE A 126 4.23 -11.68 -0.41
CA PHE A 126 3.34 -11.82 -1.54
C PHE A 126 3.91 -11.06 -2.75
N LEU A 127 4.17 -11.81 -3.83
CA LEU A 127 4.60 -11.27 -5.12
C LEU A 127 3.47 -11.50 -6.12
N GLU A 128 2.40 -10.72 -6.00
CA GLU A 128 1.50 -10.58 -7.13
C GLU A 128 2.08 -9.57 -8.11
N SER A 129 1.93 -9.86 -9.40
CA SER A 129 2.25 -8.93 -10.47
C SER A 129 1.12 -8.94 -11.47
N SER A 130 0.60 -7.77 -11.78
CA SER A 130 -0.42 -7.59 -12.80
C SER A 130 0.25 -7.08 -14.06
N THR A 131 0.01 -7.77 -15.17
CA THR A 131 0.62 -7.44 -16.46
C THR A 131 -0.05 -6.20 -17.06
N PRO A 132 0.71 -5.18 -17.50
CA PRO A 132 0.13 -3.97 -18.06
C PRO A 132 -0.62 -4.26 -19.36
N THR A 133 -1.67 -3.47 -19.61
CA THR A 133 -2.25 -3.31 -20.94
C THR A 133 -1.80 -1.98 -21.52
N VAL A 134 -1.17 -2.00 -22.69
CA VAL A 134 -0.65 -0.81 -23.39
C VAL A 134 -1.53 -0.48 -24.58
N THR A 135 -1.98 0.77 -24.67
CA THR A 135 -2.77 1.27 -25.79
C THR A 135 -2.24 2.61 -26.26
N VAL A 136 -2.14 2.79 -27.58
CA VAL A 136 -1.68 4.04 -28.19
C VAL A 136 -2.78 4.58 -29.09
N TYR A 137 -3.20 5.82 -28.84
CA TYR A 137 -4.28 6.46 -29.56
C TYR A 137 -4.13 7.98 -29.55
N PRO A 138 -4.61 8.70 -30.57
CA PRO A 138 -4.65 10.16 -30.53
C PRO A 138 -5.75 10.63 -29.58
N ALA A 139 -5.47 11.65 -28.76
CA ALA A 139 -6.42 12.23 -27.84
C ALA A 139 -7.66 12.79 -28.55
N LYS A 140 -7.49 13.24 -29.80
CA LYS A 140 -8.55 13.68 -30.70
C LYS A 140 -8.24 13.26 -32.13
N THR A 141 -9.27 12.84 -32.86
CA THR A 141 -9.17 12.57 -34.30
C THR A 141 -9.04 13.90 -35.05
N GLN A 142 -7.87 14.19 -35.59
CA GLN A 142 -7.60 15.37 -36.41
C GLN A 142 -7.05 14.97 -37.80
N PRO A 143 -7.21 15.81 -38.83
CA PRO A 143 -6.62 15.54 -40.14
C PRO A 143 -5.08 15.56 -40.08
N LEU A 144 -4.45 14.96 -41.08
CA LEU A 144 -3.00 15.05 -41.25
C LEU A 144 -2.54 16.52 -41.32
N TRP A 145 -1.29 16.77 -40.92
CA TRP A 145 -0.68 18.11 -40.91
C TRP A 145 -1.23 19.10 -39.87
N HIS A 146 -2.09 18.64 -38.95
CA HIS A 146 -2.53 19.41 -37.79
C HIS A 146 -1.89 18.90 -36.49
N HIS A 147 -1.72 19.78 -35.52
CA HIS A 147 -1.23 19.43 -34.19
C HIS A 147 -2.16 18.40 -33.54
N SER A 148 -1.61 17.23 -33.26
CA SER A 148 -2.29 16.15 -32.56
C SER A 148 -1.51 15.77 -31.30
N LEU A 149 -2.21 15.17 -30.35
CA LEU A 149 -1.62 14.67 -29.13
C LEU A 149 -1.77 13.15 -29.13
N LEU A 150 -0.66 12.42 -29.20
CA LEU A 150 -0.65 10.97 -29.11
C LEU A 150 -0.55 10.55 -27.64
N VAL A 151 -1.44 9.67 -27.20
CA VAL A 151 -1.50 9.17 -25.83
C VAL A 151 -1.07 7.71 -25.83
N CYS A 152 -0.04 7.39 -25.05
CA CYS A 152 0.27 6.02 -24.66
C CYS A 152 -0.26 5.77 -23.24
N SER A 153 -1.35 5.01 -23.14
CA SER A 153 -1.96 4.62 -21.87
C SER A 153 -1.48 3.23 -21.47
N VAL A 154 -0.86 3.14 -20.29
CA VAL A 154 -0.40 1.89 -19.69
C VAL A 154 -1.22 1.67 -18.43
N ASN A 155 -2.07 0.63 -18.42
CA ASN A 155 -3.10 0.43 -17.39
C ASN A 155 -3.05 -0.96 -16.78
N GLY A 156 -3.57 -1.09 -15.55
CA GLY A 156 -3.83 -2.37 -14.91
C GLY A 156 -2.57 -3.11 -14.43
N PHE A 157 -1.48 -2.37 -14.18
CA PHE A 157 -0.19 -2.98 -13.85
C PHE A 157 0.13 -2.91 -12.35
N TYR A 158 0.90 -3.89 -11.88
CA TYR A 158 1.49 -3.92 -10.55
C TYR A 158 2.78 -4.76 -10.59
N PRO A 159 3.88 -4.34 -9.92
CA PRO A 159 4.01 -3.18 -9.03
C PRO A 159 4.10 -1.84 -9.78
N GLY A 160 3.87 -0.73 -9.07
CA GLY A 160 3.91 0.62 -9.65
C GLY A 160 5.29 1.12 -10.09
N HIS A 161 6.36 0.41 -9.74
CA HIS A 161 7.72 0.73 -10.18
C HIS A 161 7.95 0.21 -11.60
N THR A 162 7.76 1.09 -12.58
CA THR A 162 7.86 0.78 -14.02
C THR A 162 8.69 1.87 -14.70
N GLU A 163 9.70 1.46 -15.48
CA GLU A 163 10.49 2.41 -16.26
C GLU A 163 9.75 2.74 -17.56
N VAL A 164 9.01 3.83 -17.57
CA VAL A 164 8.44 4.39 -18.79
C VAL A 164 9.39 5.44 -19.35
N ARG A 165 10.08 5.12 -20.44
CA ARG A 165 10.97 6.05 -21.14
C ARG A 165 10.15 6.99 -22.03
N CYS A 166 9.57 8.04 -21.44
CA CYS A 166 9.29 9.38 -22.05
C CYS A 166 8.56 10.32 -21.07
N PHE A 167 8.49 11.61 -21.44
CA PHE A 167 8.29 12.81 -20.61
C PHE A 167 7.06 12.86 -19.68
N GLN A 168 7.29 13.38 -18.46
CA GLN A 168 6.37 13.63 -17.33
C GLN A 168 5.38 12.50 -16.99
N ASN A 169 5.83 11.59 -16.13
CA ASN A 169 5.05 10.44 -15.64
C ASN A 169 4.17 10.82 -14.44
N GLY A 170 2.86 10.67 -14.59
CA GLY A 170 1.91 10.66 -13.47
C GLY A 170 1.46 9.22 -13.18
N LEU A 171 2.02 8.59 -12.14
CA LEU A 171 1.57 7.28 -11.67
C LEU A 171 0.30 7.45 -10.83
N ILE A 172 -0.81 6.86 -11.27
CA ILE A 172 -2.12 6.99 -10.61
C ILE A 172 -2.51 5.64 -10.01
N PRO A 173 -2.73 5.54 -8.68
CA PRO A 173 -3.25 4.32 -8.06
C PRO A 173 -4.76 4.20 -8.27
N ASN A 174 -5.24 3.02 -8.69
CA ASN A 174 -6.66 2.77 -8.98
C ASN A 174 -7.48 2.36 -7.75
N GLY A 175 -6.82 2.00 -6.63
CA GLY A 175 -7.48 1.53 -5.41
C GLY A 175 -7.84 0.04 -5.40
N ASP A 176 -7.56 -0.67 -6.49
CA ASP A 176 -7.76 -2.12 -6.68
C ASP A 176 -6.43 -2.89 -6.78
N TRP A 177 -5.36 -2.34 -6.18
CA TRP A 177 -3.98 -2.83 -6.30
C TRP A 177 -3.35 -2.72 -7.68
N THR A 178 -3.98 -2.01 -8.64
CA THR A 178 -3.35 -1.69 -9.93
C THR A 178 -3.01 -0.21 -10.07
N PHE A 179 -2.10 0.07 -11.00
CA PHE A 179 -1.68 1.41 -11.37
C PHE A 179 -2.01 1.70 -12.84
N GLN A 180 -2.09 2.99 -13.15
CA GLN A 180 -2.15 3.50 -14.52
C GLN A 180 -1.20 4.68 -14.69
N THR A 181 -0.70 4.85 -15.90
CA THR A 181 0.10 6.02 -16.30
C THR A 181 -0.16 6.33 -17.77
N MET A 182 -0.12 7.61 -18.11
CA MET A 182 -0.27 8.08 -19.49
C MET A 182 0.89 8.98 -19.85
N VAL A 183 1.49 8.72 -21.01
CA VAL A 183 2.50 9.60 -21.62
C VAL A 183 1.87 10.24 -22.84
N MET A 184 2.02 11.56 -22.94
CA MET A 184 1.46 12.36 -24.02
C MET A 184 2.60 12.92 -24.87
N LEU A 185 2.52 12.72 -26.18
CA LEU A 185 3.47 13.24 -27.16
C LEU A 185 2.75 14.16 -28.14
N GLU A 186 3.17 15.42 -28.21
CA GLU A 186 2.68 16.34 -29.23
C GLU A 186 3.35 16.01 -30.58
N ILE A 187 2.53 15.82 -31.62
CA ILE A 187 2.96 15.41 -32.96
C ILE A 187 2.23 16.21 -34.04
N VAL A 188 2.84 16.30 -35.23
CA VAL A 188 2.18 16.75 -36.45
C VAL A 188 2.29 15.59 -37.46
N PRO A 189 1.30 14.68 -37.51
CA PRO A 189 1.44 13.42 -38.20
C PRO A 189 1.58 13.63 -39.71
N GLN A 190 2.65 13.08 -40.27
CA GLN A 190 2.88 13.02 -41.71
C GLN A 190 2.54 11.63 -42.26
N SER A 191 2.39 11.52 -43.58
CA SER A 191 2.13 10.21 -44.19
C SER A 191 3.37 9.33 -44.17
N GLY A 192 3.22 8.10 -43.70
CA GLY A 192 4.29 7.11 -43.61
C GLY A 192 5.09 7.16 -42.30
N GLU A 193 4.79 8.07 -41.38
CA GLU A 193 5.42 8.10 -40.06
C GLU A 193 4.83 7.02 -39.13
N VAL A 194 5.71 6.40 -38.34
CA VAL A 194 5.33 5.42 -37.32
C VAL A 194 5.86 5.89 -35.98
N TYR A 195 4.98 5.93 -35.00
CA TYR A 195 5.27 6.32 -33.62
C TYR A 195 5.20 5.09 -32.73
N THR A 196 6.18 4.89 -31.86
CA THR A 196 6.28 3.69 -31.03
C THR A 196 6.27 4.05 -29.56
N CYS A 197 5.38 3.42 -28.79
CA CYS A 197 5.43 3.45 -27.32
C CYS A 197 6.17 2.21 -26.82
N HIS A 198 7.27 2.42 -26.10
CA HIS A 198 8.11 1.37 -25.52
C HIS A 198 7.91 1.29 -24.01
N VAL A 199 7.51 0.12 -23.50
CA VAL A 199 7.18 -0.09 -22.08
C VAL A 199 7.97 -1.27 -21.54
N GLU A 200 8.68 -1.03 -20.43
CA GLU A 200 9.36 -2.07 -19.66
C GLU A 200 8.60 -2.30 -18.35
N HIS A 201 8.31 -3.56 -18.03
CA HIS A 201 7.59 -3.94 -16.81
C HIS A 201 8.16 -5.26 -16.23
N PRO A 202 8.33 -5.39 -14.90
CA PRO A 202 8.83 -6.61 -14.28
C PRO A 202 8.00 -7.88 -14.52
N SER A 203 6.73 -7.73 -14.91
CA SER A 203 5.86 -8.88 -15.28
C SER A 203 6.17 -9.47 -16.66
N TRP A 204 6.95 -8.76 -17.50
CA TRP A 204 7.37 -9.25 -18.81
C TRP A 204 8.84 -9.66 -18.81
N THR A 205 9.16 -10.69 -19.60
CA THR A 205 10.54 -11.13 -19.83
C THR A 205 11.28 -10.26 -20.85
N SER A 206 10.54 -9.50 -21.67
CA SER A 206 11.07 -8.58 -22.67
C SER A 206 10.20 -7.32 -22.77
N PRO A 207 10.74 -6.19 -23.27
CA PRO A 207 9.97 -4.96 -23.45
C PRO A 207 8.80 -5.17 -24.42
N VAL A 208 7.72 -4.41 -24.22
CA VAL A 208 6.58 -4.36 -25.14
C VAL A 208 6.59 -3.04 -25.90
N THR A 209 6.45 -3.13 -27.21
CA THR A 209 6.34 -1.98 -28.12
C THR A 209 5.00 -1.97 -28.82
N VAL A 210 4.29 -0.85 -28.74
CA VAL A 210 3.03 -0.63 -29.47
C VAL A 210 3.23 0.51 -30.46
N GLU A 211 2.95 0.23 -31.72
CA GLU A 211 3.11 1.20 -32.82
C GLU A 211 1.78 1.87 -33.18
N TRP A 212 1.89 3.12 -33.61
CA TRP A 212 0.79 3.91 -34.15
C TRP A 212 1.22 4.60 -35.45
N SER A 213 0.31 4.63 -36.42
CA SER A 213 0.47 5.32 -37.70
C SER A 213 -0.88 5.89 -38.17
N GLU A 214 -0.85 6.84 -39.09
CA GLU A 214 -2.05 7.46 -39.66
C GLU A 214 -2.94 6.47 -40.41
N LYS A 215 -2.37 5.39 -40.94
CA LYS A 215 -3.11 4.33 -41.63
C LYS A 215 -4.13 3.64 -40.72
N LEU A 216 -3.86 3.59 -39.41
CA LEU A 216 -4.80 3.06 -38.43
C LEU A 216 -6.05 3.94 -38.32
N LEU A 217 -5.92 5.27 -38.43
CA LEU A 217 -7.06 6.19 -38.46
C LEU A 217 -7.96 5.94 -39.68
N VAL A 218 -7.35 5.81 -40.86
CA VAL A 218 -8.07 5.56 -42.12
C VAL A 218 -8.81 4.22 -42.05
N HIS A 219 -8.14 3.18 -41.54
CA HIS A 219 -8.73 1.86 -41.40
C HIS A 219 -9.89 1.83 -40.38
N GLN A 220 -9.79 2.56 -39.28
CA GLN A 220 -10.86 2.68 -38.28
C GLN A 220 -12.07 3.45 -38.83
N MET A 221 -11.83 4.55 -39.56
CA MET A 221 -12.89 5.30 -40.25
C MET A 221 -13.60 4.45 -41.32
N LEU A 222 -12.85 3.70 -42.14
CA LEU A 222 -13.41 2.81 -43.15
C LEU A 222 -14.21 1.65 -42.52
N LYS A 223 -13.78 1.13 -41.36
CA LYS A 223 -14.53 0.14 -40.58
C LYS A 223 -15.84 0.70 -40.03
N THR A 224 -15.83 1.91 -39.46
CA THR A 224 -17.06 2.57 -38.97
C THR A 224 -18.01 2.96 -40.10
N CYS A 225 -17.50 3.21 -41.30
CA CYS A 225 -18.31 3.50 -42.50
C CYS A 225 -18.75 2.24 -43.28
N GLY A 226 -18.40 1.03 -42.82
CA GLY A 226 -18.80 -0.23 -43.49
C GLY A 226 -18.17 -0.47 -44.86
N LEU A 227 -17.04 0.19 -45.18
CA LEU A 227 -16.40 0.17 -46.50
C LEU A 227 -15.29 -0.89 -46.65
N MET A 228 -15.11 -1.77 -45.65
CA MET A 228 -14.14 -2.86 -45.69
C MET A 228 -14.87 -4.20 -45.91
N PRO A 229 -14.64 -4.93 -47.02
CA PRO A 229 -15.20 -6.26 -47.21
C PRO A 229 -14.61 -7.22 -46.18
N GLY A 230 -15.47 -8.01 -45.52
CA GLY A 230 -15.04 -9.05 -44.57
C GLY A 230 -14.18 -10.11 -45.25
N LEU A 231 -13.09 -10.49 -44.58
CA LEU A 231 -12.34 -11.71 -44.82
C LEU A 231 -12.93 -12.84 -43.97
#